data_AF-A0A016UEE7-F1
#
_entry.id   AF-A0A016UEE7-F1
#
_cell.length_a   1.000
_cell.length_b   1.000
_cell.length_c   1.000
_cell.angle_alpha   90.00
_cell.angle_beta   90.00
_cell.angle_gamma   90.00
#
_symmetry.space_group_name_H-M   'P 1'
#
loop_
_entity.id
_entity.type
_entity.pdbx_description
1 polymer ?
#
loop_
_entity_poly.entity_id
_entity_poly.type
_entity_poly.pdbx_seq_one_letter_code
_entity_poly.pdbx_strand_id
1 'polypeptide(L)'
;MAALKLAGTQENFFERGIDIQGIEPELMSAVWDDWMKQIEKFAVSDDAISDEKVVYKDHNKNLREYLNLMRHSTTKIGCADVLCLGKDLNKYRAFCLTDKKPLKDNDVVYNAGKGGCQHGNKCPQGTTCVRGLCAQP
;
A
#
# COMPACT_ATOMS: atom_id res chain seq x y z
N MET A 1 22.91 -9.53 -16.62
CA MET A 1 22.13 -8.94 -15.51
C MET A 1 21.30 -7.80 -16.07
N ALA A 2 20.01 -8.04 -16.34
CA ALA A 2 19.10 -6.95 -16.67
C ALA A 2 18.50 -6.45 -15.36
N ALA A 3 19.04 -5.33 -14.84
CA ALA A 3 18.28 -4.52 -13.92
C ALA A 3 17.11 -3.95 -14.74
N LEU A 4 15.88 -4.25 -14.34
CA LEU A 4 14.70 -3.59 -14.89
C LEU A 4 14.76 -2.13 -14.43
N LYS A 5 15.49 -1.30 -15.17
CA LYS A 5 15.54 0.15 -14.98
C LYS A 5 14.26 0.69 -15.58
N LEU A 6 13.15 0.54 -14.85
CA LEU A 6 11.91 1.23 -15.18
C LEU A 6 12.20 2.73 -15.04
N ALA A 7 12.30 3.40 -16.19
CA ALA A 7 12.54 4.82 -16.29
C ALA A 7 11.31 5.55 -15.73
N GLY A 8 11.35 5.92 -14.45
CA GLY A 8 10.32 6.69 -13.77
C GLY A 8 10.49 6.60 -12.26
N THR A 9 11.16 7.60 -11.67
CA THR A 9 11.13 7.98 -10.24
C THR A 9 11.02 6.84 -9.21
N GLN A 10 12.16 6.60 -8.57
CA GLN A 10 12.55 5.61 -7.56
C GLN A 10 11.69 5.47 -6.28
N GLU A 11 10.44 5.93 -6.24
CA GLU A 11 9.73 6.19 -4.98
C GLU A 11 8.34 5.54 -4.85
N ASN A 12 7.81 4.87 -5.88
CA ASN A 12 6.48 4.23 -5.87
C ASN A 12 6.49 2.72 -5.57
N PHE A 13 7.66 2.16 -5.22
CA PHE A 13 7.84 0.71 -5.16
C PHE A 13 7.49 0.14 -3.79
N PHE A 14 6.70 -0.91 -3.82
CA PHE A 14 6.58 -1.89 -2.74
C PHE A 14 7.29 -3.14 -3.25
N GLU A 15 8.41 -3.56 -2.67
CA GLU A 15 9.14 -4.75 -3.13
C GLU A 15 9.28 -5.73 -1.97
N ARG A 16 8.81 -6.96 -2.15
CA ARG A 16 9.15 -8.07 -1.27
C ARG A 16 10.03 -9.06 -2.01
N GLY A 17 11.27 -9.21 -1.56
CA GLY A 17 12.18 -10.27 -2.01
C GLY A 17 12.06 -11.48 -1.07
N ILE A 18 11.66 -12.64 -1.58
CA ILE A 18 11.68 -13.90 -0.82
C ILE A 18 12.65 -14.87 -1.48
N ASP A 19 13.57 -15.41 -0.69
CA ASP A 19 14.44 -16.51 -1.07
C ASP A 19 13.69 -17.84 -0.85
N ILE A 20 13.46 -18.59 -1.93
CA ILE A 20 12.57 -19.76 -1.93
C ILE A 20 13.38 -21.05 -2.09
N GLN A 21 13.12 -22.01 -1.20
CA GLN A 21 13.62 -23.39 -1.29
C GLN A 21 12.51 -24.44 -1.57
N GLY A 22 11.29 -24.02 -1.95
CA GLY A 22 10.19 -24.96 -2.18
C GLY A 22 8.96 -24.38 -2.86
N ILE A 23 8.14 -23.62 -2.13
CA ILE A 23 6.81 -23.17 -2.58
C ILE A 23 6.93 -21.82 -3.30
N GLU A 24 6.38 -21.73 -4.51
CA GLU A 24 6.25 -20.47 -5.26
C GLU A 24 5.25 -19.56 -4.53
N PRO A 25 5.67 -18.40 -3.97
CA PRO A 25 4.78 -17.49 -3.28
C PRO A 25 3.84 -16.83 -4.29
N GLU A 26 2.59 -16.64 -3.89
CA GLU A 26 1.62 -15.90 -4.70
C GLU A 26 1.75 -14.39 -4.46
N LEU A 27 1.35 -13.56 -5.44
CA LEU A 27 1.30 -12.09 -5.31
C LEU A 27 0.57 -11.65 -4.04
N MET A 28 -0.51 -12.36 -3.72
CA MET A 28 -1.33 -12.08 -2.54
C MET A 28 -0.57 -12.26 -1.23
N SER A 29 0.42 -13.16 -1.18
CA SER A 29 1.25 -13.36 0.02
C SER A 29 2.12 -12.13 0.34
N ALA A 30 2.58 -11.38 -0.67
CA ALA A 30 3.32 -10.15 -0.43
C ALA A 30 2.40 -9.07 0.17
N VAL A 31 1.20 -8.94 -0.37
CA VAL A 31 0.26 -7.93 0.11
C VAL A 31 -0.29 -8.27 1.51
N TRP A 32 -0.73 -9.52 1.74
CA TRP A 32 -1.36 -9.93 3.00
C TRP A 32 -0.34 -10.26 4.09
N ASP A 33 0.74 -10.99 3.78
CA ASP A 33 1.66 -11.46 4.81
C ASP A 33 2.78 -10.49 5.15
N ASP A 34 2.93 -9.41 4.39
CA ASP A 34 3.95 -8.40 4.64
C ASP A 34 3.33 -7.02 4.83
N TRP A 35 2.79 -6.43 3.76
CA TRP A 35 2.35 -5.03 3.80
C TRP A 35 1.17 -4.82 4.76
N MET A 36 0.12 -5.65 4.68
CA MET A 36 -1.02 -5.52 5.58
C MET A 36 -0.67 -5.83 7.04
N LYS A 37 0.27 -6.75 7.31
CA LYS A 37 0.71 -7.08 8.68
C LYS A 37 1.55 -6.00 9.35
N GLN A 38 1.96 -4.95 8.65
CA GLN A 38 2.68 -3.85 9.28
C GLN A 38 1.85 -3.18 10.38
N ILE A 39 0.54 -3.02 10.19
CA ILE A 39 -0.34 -2.40 11.20
C ILE A 39 -0.53 -3.27 12.46
N GLU A 40 -0.32 -4.58 12.34
CA GLU A 40 -0.35 -5.49 13.50
C GLU A 40 0.95 -5.39 14.33
N LYS A 41 2.05 -4.95 13.70
CA LYS A 41 3.39 -4.89 14.30
C LYS A 41 3.77 -3.50 14.78
N PHE A 42 3.29 -2.46 14.10
CA PHE A 42 3.67 -1.08 14.33
C PHE A 42 2.42 -0.21 14.49
N ALA A 43 2.43 0.65 15.50
CA ALA A 43 1.41 1.68 15.66
C ALA A 43 1.73 2.89 14.78
N VAL A 44 0.70 3.52 14.22
CA VAL A 44 0.81 4.86 13.66
C VAL A 44 1.14 5.81 14.81
N SER A 45 2.17 6.65 14.67
CA SER A 45 2.60 7.55 15.74
C SER A 45 1.52 8.57 16.12
N ASP A 46 1.49 8.97 17.41
CA ASP A 46 0.48 9.89 17.92
C ASP A 46 0.48 11.25 17.19
N ASP A 47 1.65 11.75 16.80
CA ASP A 47 1.81 13.01 16.06
C ASP A 47 1.32 12.96 14.60
N ALA A 48 1.05 11.75 14.11
CA ALA A 48 0.47 11.51 12.79
C ALA A 48 -1.08 11.46 12.82
N ILE A 49 -1.68 11.43 14.01
CA ILE A 49 -3.12 11.25 14.21
C ILE A 49 -3.73 12.54 14.78
N SER A 50 -4.85 12.94 14.22
CA SER A 50 -5.68 14.03 14.73
C SER A 50 -7.16 13.66 14.63
N ASP A 51 -8.03 14.44 15.26
CA ASP A 51 -9.49 14.26 15.17
C ASP A 51 -10.02 14.39 13.73
N GLU A 52 -9.26 15.03 12.83
CA GLU A 52 -9.67 15.30 11.45
C GLU A 52 -9.08 14.31 10.45
N LYS A 53 -7.84 13.83 10.67
CA LYS A 53 -7.07 13.10 9.67
C LYS A 53 -5.89 12.33 10.25
N VAL A 54 -5.46 11.35 9.46
CA VAL A 54 -4.17 10.66 9.61
C VAL A 54 -3.24 11.10 8.49
N VAL A 55 -2.04 11.53 8.85
CA VAL A 55 -0.97 11.93 7.92
C VAL A 55 0.18 10.94 7.95
N TYR A 56 0.95 10.86 6.88
CA TYR A 56 2.20 10.11 6.87
C TYR A 56 3.29 10.90 7.57
N LYS A 57 4.14 10.22 8.35
CA LYS A 57 5.34 10.78 8.95
C LYS A 57 6.54 9.92 8.56
N ASP A 58 7.67 10.53 8.26
CA ASP A 58 8.86 9.79 7.80
C ASP A 58 9.37 8.78 8.85
N HIS A 59 9.21 9.03 10.15
CA HIS A 59 9.54 8.05 11.20
C HIS A 59 8.61 6.85 11.24
N ASN A 60 7.43 6.91 10.59
CA ASN A 60 6.52 5.78 10.39
C ASN A 60 6.87 4.93 9.15
N LYS A 61 8.13 4.97 8.69
CA LYS A 61 8.58 4.22 7.50
C LYS A 61 8.29 2.72 7.52
N ASN A 62 8.17 2.09 8.70
CA ASN A 62 7.83 0.67 8.82
C ASN A 62 6.35 0.36 8.52
N LEU A 63 5.53 1.40 8.34
CA LEU A 63 4.12 1.35 7.93
C LEU A 63 3.92 1.89 6.52
N ARG A 64 4.99 2.21 5.78
CA ARG A 64 4.90 2.96 4.51
C ARG A 64 4.04 2.22 3.49
N GLU A 65 4.19 0.91 3.40
CA GLU A 65 3.45 0.07 2.49
C GLU A 65 1.98 0.04 2.89
N TYR A 66 1.68 -0.30 4.14
CA TYR A 66 0.31 -0.25 4.65
C TYR A 66 -0.36 1.11 4.41
N LEU A 67 0.31 2.21 4.78
CA LEU A 67 -0.24 3.55 4.65
C LEU A 67 -0.41 3.97 3.18
N ASN A 68 0.44 3.52 2.26
CA ASN A 68 0.21 3.77 0.83
C ASN A 68 -1.06 3.06 0.31
N LEU A 69 -1.34 1.83 0.77
CA LEU A 69 -2.56 1.09 0.42
C LEU A 69 -3.81 1.76 0.98
N MET A 70 -3.72 2.32 2.19
CA MET A 70 -4.84 2.97 2.89
C MET A 70 -5.12 4.41 2.45
N ARG A 71 -4.44 4.93 1.43
CA ARG A 71 -4.65 6.31 0.97
C ARG A 71 -6.06 6.48 0.41
N HIS A 72 -6.83 7.36 1.04
CA HIS A 72 -8.23 7.64 0.67
C HIS A 72 -8.40 8.11 -0.79
N SER A 73 -7.35 8.69 -1.38
CA SER A 73 -7.40 9.23 -2.74
C SER A 73 -7.05 8.20 -3.81
N THR A 74 -6.48 7.05 -3.45
CA THR A 74 -6.11 5.97 -4.40
C THR A 74 -7.36 5.42 -5.05
N THR A 75 -7.38 5.35 -6.38
CA THR A 75 -8.51 4.84 -7.17
C THR A 75 -8.15 3.66 -8.06
N LYS A 76 -6.86 3.44 -8.32
CA LYS A 76 -6.36 2.32 -9.13
C LYS A 76 -5.13 1.72 -8.49
N ILE A 77 -5.03 0.41 -8.59
CA ILE A 77 -3.86 -0.36 -8.19
C ILE A 77 -3.53 -1.36 -9.29
N GLY A 78 -2.25 -1.48 -9.63
CA GLY A 78 -1.73 -2.47 -10.55
C GLY A 78 -0.58 -3.21 -9.89
N CYS A 79 -0.58 -4.53 -9.97
CA CYS A 79 0.41 -5.37 -9.31
C CYS A 79 1.05 -6.32 -10.31
N ALA A 80 2.30 -6.70 -10.04
CA ALA A 80 3.03 -7.70 -10.79
C ALA A 80 3.99 -8.43 -9.88
N ASP A 81 4.25 -9.69 -10.21
CA ASP A 81 5.21 -10.54 -9.56
C ASP A 81 6.14 -11.22 -10.58
N VAL A 82 7.29 -11.67 -10.10
CA VAL A 82 8.26 -12.41 -10.89
C VAL A 82 9.03 -13.38 -10.01
N LEU A 83 9.06 -14.64 -10.45
CA LEU A 83 9.98 -15.65 -9.94
C LEU A 83 11.27 -15.65 -10.77
N CYS A 84 12.37 -15.28 -10.14
CA CYS A 84 13.71 -15.35 -10.72
C CYS A 84 14.39 -16.64 -10.27
N LEU A 85 14.52 -17.61 -11.18
CA LEU A 85 15.22 -18.86 -10.91
C LEU A 85 16.74 -18.61 -10.87
N GLY A 86 17.37 -18.90 -9.74
CA GLY A 86 18.82 -18.78 -9.56
C GLY A 86 19.52 -20.14 -9.53
N LYS A 87 20.85 -20.16 -9.69
CA LYS A 87 21.63 -21.41 -9.62
C LYS A 87 21.62 -22.04 -8.23
N ASP A 88 21.60 -21.21 -7.17
CA ASP A 88 21.63 -21.65 -5.78
C ASP A 88 20.34 -21.32 -5.00
N LEU A 89 19.56 -20.34 -5.47
CA LEU A 89 18.39 -19.83 -4.75
C LEU A 89 17.42 -19.13 -5.69
N ASN A 90 16.14 -19.47 -5.58
CA ASN A 90 15.07 -18.78 -6.31
C ASN A 90 14.69 -17.49 -5.58
N LYS A 91 14.52 -16.40 -6.32
CA LYS A 91 14.12 -15.09 -5.79
C LYS A 91 12.75 -14.71 -6.32
N TYR A 92 11.79 -14.58 -5.44
CA TYR A 92 10.48 -14.04 -5.80
C TYR A 92 10.40 -12.57 -5.46
N ARG A 93 9.83 -11.80 -6.38
CA ARG A 93 9.57 -10.37 -6.21
C ARG A 93 8.14 -10.08 -6.55
N ALA A 94 7.45 -9.40 -5.65
CA ALA A 94 6.12 -8.84 -5.89
C ALA A 94 6.16 -7.33 -5.68
N PHE A 95 5.46 -6.60 -6.53
CA PHE A 95 5.25 -5.17 -6.37
C PHE A 95 3.86 -4.73 -6.80
N CYS A 96 3.37 -3.67 -6.18
CA CYS A 96 2.15 -2.98 -6.58
C CYS A 96 2.43 -1.49 -6.73
N LEU A 97 1.72 -0.86 -7.64
CA LEU A 97 1.74 0.58 -7.90
C LEU A 97 0.31 1.11 -7.80
N THR A 98 0.16 2.31 -7.26
CA THR A 98 -1.13 3.02 -7.24
C THR A 98 -1.14 4.16 -8.26
N ASP A 99 -2.30 4.75 -8.50
CA ASP A 99 -2.43 5.99 -9.30
C ASP A 99 -1.90 7.25 -8.57
N LYS A 100 -1.14 7.07 -7.49
CA LYS A 100 -0.61 8.14 -6.66
C LYS A 100 0.90 8.23 -6.72
N LYS A 101 1.37 9.46 -6.48
CA LYS A 101 2.78 9.73 -6.24
C LYS A 101 3.22 9.09 -4.92
N PRO A 102 4.52 8.93 -4.68
CA PRO A 102 5.05 8.40 -3.42
C PRO A 102 4.52 9.16 -2.21
N LEU A 103 4.27 8.48 -1.09
CA LEU A 103 3.99 9.15 0.18
C LEU A 103 5.19 10.00 0.61
N LYS A 104 4.90 11.27 0.93
CA LYS A 104 5.84 12.23 1.50
C LYS A 104 5.42 12.61 2.91
N ASP A 105 6.37 13.11 3.68
CA ASP A 105 6.10 13.62 5.03
C ASP A 105 4.93 14.62 5.01
N ASN A 106 3.99 14.42 5.93
CA ASN A 106 2.72 15.16 6.08
C ASN A 106 1.66 14.96 4.99
N ASP A 107 1.87 14.06 4.03
CA ASP A 107 0.79 13.68 3.10
C ASP A 107 -0.39 13.09 3.88
N VAL A 108 -1.62 13.52 3.55
CA VAL A 108 -2.83 12.94 4.13
C VAL A 108 -3.02 11.53 3.62
N VAL A 109 -3.06 10.56 4.54
CA VAL A 109 -3.37 9.17 4.23
C VAL A 109 -4.88 9.04 4.09
N TYR A 110 -5.64 9.34 5.14
CA TYR A 110 -7.10 9.39 5.09
C TYR A 110 -7.65 10.40 6.12
N ASN A 111 -8.87 10.87 5.87
CA ASN A 111 -9.59 11.72 6.82
C ASN A 111 -10.26 10.83 7.88
N ALA A 112 -10.17 11.24 9.14
CA ALA A 112 -10.88 10.60 10.24
C ALA A 112 -12.39 10.89 10.12
N GLY A 113 -13.20 9.99 10.66
CA GLY A 113 -14.65 10.15 10.62
C GLY A 113 -15.38 8.99 11.26
N LYS A 114 -16.71 8.99 11.14
CA LYS A 114 -17.62 8.10 11.87
C LYS A 114 -17.68 6.65 11.36
N GLY A 115 -16.68 6.17 10.61
CA GLY A 115 -16.66 4.81 10.05
C GLY A 115 -17.09 4.71 8.58
N GLY A 116 -16.54 5.54 7.71
CA GLY A 116 -16.78 5.45 6.25
C GLY A 116 -18.12 6.03 5.78
N CYS A 117 -18.47 5.76 4.52
CA CYS A 117 -19.60 6.45 3.87
C CYS A 117 -21.00 5.99 4.32
N GLN A 118 -21.09 4.88 5.05
CA GLN A 118 -22.35 4.35 5.57
C GLN A 118 -22.77 5.03 6.89
N HIS A 119 -21.83 5.66 7.59
CA HIS A 119 -22.04 6.17 8.95
C HIS A 119 -21.89 7.70 9.05
N GLY A 120 -22.05 8.41 7.92
CA GLY A 120 -22.19 9.87 7.90
C GLY A 120 -21.16 10.63 7.07
N ASN A 121 -20.13 9.97 6.53
CA ASN A 121 -19.25 10.61 5.55
C ASN A 121 -19.91 10.56 4.17
N LYS A 122 -19.92 11.68 3.42
CA LYS A 122 -20.46 11.70 2.06
C LYS A 122 -19.40 11.30 1.05
N CYS A 123 -19.77 10.42 0.13
CA CYS A 123 -18.91 10.11 -1.01
C CYS A 123 -18.82 11.30 -1.98
N PRO A 124 -17.70 11.46 -2.69
CA PRO A 124 -17.58 12.44 -3.77
C PRO A 124 -18.68 12.27 -4.82
N GLN A 125 -19.02 13.36 -5.50
CA GLN A 125 -20.01 13.33 -6.59
C GLN A 125 -19.63 12.29 -7.64
N GLY A 126 -20.62 11.54 -8.13
CA GLY A 126 -20.42 10.48 -9.13
C GLY A 126 -19.92 9.14 -8.59
N THR A 127 -19.82 8.98 -7.27
CA THR A 127 -19.50 7.69 -6.63
C THR A 127 -20.62 7.22 -5.72
N THR A 128 -20.72 5.91 -5.51
CA THR A 128 -21.71 5.28 -4.65
C THR A 128 -21.04 4.65 -3.43
N CYS A 129 -21.77 4.56 -2.33
CA CYS A 129 -21.26 3.95 -1.12
C CYS A 129 -21.45 2.43 -1.17
N VAL A 130 -20.35 1.68 -1.16
CA VAL A 130 -20.32 0.21 -1.18
C VAL A 130 -19.50 -0.26 0.00
N ARG A 131 -20.16 -0.90 0.99
CA ARG A 131 -19.52 -1.48 2.19
C ARG A 131 -18.58 -0.49 2.92
N GLY A 132 -18.98 0.77 3.02
CA GLY A 132 -18.21 1.82 3.70
C GLY A 132 -17.17 2.53 2.84
N LEU A 133 -16.93 2.09 1.61
CA LEU A 133 -16.03 2.69 0.62
C LEU A 133 -16.79 3.39 -0.50
N CYS A 134 -16.20 4.45 -1.06
CA CYS A 134 -16.76 5.13 -2.22
C CYS A 134 -16.27 4.46 -3.50
N ALA A 135 -17.20 3.91 -4.29
CA ALA A 135 -16.91 3.19 -5.52
C ALA A 135 -17.43 3.96 -6.74
N GLN A 136 -16.68 3.92 -7.83
CA GLN A 136 -17.21 4.29 -9.14
C GLN A 136 -18.26 3.25 -9.57
N PRO A 137 -19.35 3.66 -10.25
CA PRO A 137 -20.37 2.76 -10.77
C PRO A 137 -19.82 1.70 -11.73
#